data_AF-A0A7S4BG79-F1
#
_entry.id   AF-A0A7S4BG79-F1
#
_cell.length_a   1.000
_cell.length_b   1.000
_cell.length_c   1.000
_cell.angle_alpha   90.00
_cell.angle_beta   90.00
_cell.angle_gamma   90.00
#
_symmetry.space_group_name_H-M   'P 1'
#
loop_
_entity.id
_entity.type
_entity.pdbx_description
1 polymer ?
#
loop_
_entity_poly.entity_id
_entity_poly.type
_entity_poly.pdbx_seq_one_letter_code
_entity_poly.pdbx_strand_id
1 'polypeptide(L)'
;MELHGSSHRVGCMHCRSVTPRVALQRRLVAENHWWLRQAGVGSAHLQARIDPAQQRPDGDTEMRISKHDLQKFRVPACEVCGVGILKPSVTFFGDIVPEERARRAKEAALSTDLFIVVGSTVSTYSAFRLVVSAAESGAAVLVLSDGDTRCERDGVPHFKMQTRCADVLPRLVADLARRSGHRVPVARSMPHVPRKWTAETAG
;
A
#
# COMPACT_ATOMS: atom_id res chain seq x y z
N MET A 1 1.42 1.09 -11.58
CA MET A 1 2.78 0.71 -11.16
C MET A 1 2.81 0.70 -9.63
N GLU A 2 3.34 -0.35 -8.99
CA GLU A 2 3.39 -0.46 -7.52
C GLU A 2 4.75 0.02 -6.99
N LEU A 3 4.93 1.34 -6.80
CA LEU A 3 6.24 1.95 -6.48
C LEU A 3 6.94 1.26 -5.30
N HIS A 4 6.22 1.10 -4.18
CA HIS A 4 6.70 0.42 -2.97
C HIS A 4 6.41 -1.09 -2.96
N GLY A 5 6.08 -1.67 -4.10
CA GLY A 5 5.79 -3.09 -4.21
C GLY A 5 4.41 -3.48 -3.68
N SER A 6 4.26 -4.75 -3.34
CA SER A 6 2.97 -5.34 -2.97
C SER A 6 3.14 -6.45 -1.94
N SER A 7 2.28 -6.44 -0.92
CA SER A 7 2.20 -7.50 0.09
C SER A 7 1.62 -8.80 -0.46
N HIS A 8 1.05 -8.80 -1.67
CA HIS A 8 0.50 -9.98 -2.33
C HIS A 8 1.57 -10.95 -2.84
N ARG A 9 2.84 -10.54 -2.84
CA ARG A 9 3.99 -11.33 -3.29
C ARG A 9 5.05 -11.40 -2.20
N VAL A 10 5.84 -12.46 -2.22
CA VAL A 10 6.97 -12.70 -1.31
C VAL A 10 8.17 -13.04 -2.17
N GLY A 11 9.28 -12.37 -1.94
CA GLY A 11 10.56 -12.63 -2.58
C GLY A 11 11.54 -13.32 -1.62
N CYS A 12 12.34 -14.24 -2.14
CA CYS A 12 13.51 -14.74 -1.44
C CYS A 12 14.66 -13.75 -1.54
N MET A 13 15.27 -13.40 -0.41
CA MET A 13 16.41 -12.49 -0.36
C MET A 13 17.72 -13.11 -0.85
N HIS A 14 17.77 -14.44 -1.02
CA HIS A 14 18.93 -15.17 -1.52
C HIS A 14 18.81 -15.50 -3.01
N CYS A 15 17.86 -16.36 -3.40
CA CYS A 15 17.73 -16.84 -4.79
C CYS A 15 16.77 -16.01 -5.66
N ARG A 16 16.17 -14.94 -5.10
CA ARG A 16 15.24 -14.02 -5.80
C ARG A 16 13.97 -14.66 -6.36
N SER A 17 13.68 -15.92 -6.04
CA SER A 17 12.38 -16.53 -6.37
C SER A 17 11.23 -15.73 -5.75
N VAL A 18 10.13 -15.60 -6.50
CA VAL A 18 8.94 -14.86 -6.09
C VAL A 18 7.76 -15.83 -6.03
N THR A 19 7.02 -15.80 -4.92
CA THR A 19 5.83 -16.63 -4.72
C THR A 19 4.64 -15.76 -4.28
N PRO A 20 3.39 -16.20 -4.53
CA PRO A 20 2.22 -15.53 -3.98
C PRO A 20 2.21 -15.57 -2.45
N ARG A 21 1.89 -14.45 -1.79
CA ARG A 21 1.81 -14.35 -0.33
C ARG A 21 0.80 -15.33 0.28
N VAL A 22 -0.26 -15.67 -0.46
CA VAL A 22 -1.24 -16.68 -0.06
C VAL A 22 -0.64 -18.08 0.06
N ALA A 23 0.37 -18.42 -0.76
CA ALA A 23 1.07 -19.70 -0.66
C ALA A 23 1.89 -19.77 0.63
N LEU A 24 2.64 -18.70 0.93
CA LEU A 24 3.33 -18.57 2.22
C LEU A 24 2.34 -18.58 3.40
N GLN A 25 1.16 -17.97 3.27
CA GLN A 25 0.15 -17.96 4.33
C GLN A 25 -0.27 -19.38 4.74
N ARG A 26 -0.50 -20.27 3.77
CA ARG A 26 -0.87 -21.67 4.04
C ARG A 26 0.23 -22.40 4.80
N ARG A 27 1.48 -22.18 4.43
CA ARG A 27 2.66 -22.77 5.08
C ARG A 27 2.84 -22.24 6.50
N LEU A 28 2.71 -20.92 6.70
CA LEU A 28 2.71 -20.31 8.03
C LEU A 28 1.65 -20.93 8.93
N VAL A 29 0.41 -21.12 8.44
CA VAL A 29 -0.66 -21.76 9.23
C VAL A 29 -0.33 -23.21 9.56
N ALA A 30 0.17 -23.99 8.58
CA ALA A 30 0.53 -25.38 8.78
C ALA A 30 1.65 -25.57 9.81
N GLU A 31 2.67 -24.70 9.80
CA GLU A 31 3.83 -24.82 10.71
C GLU A 31 3.59 -24.22 12.11
N ASN A 32 2.54 -23.40 12.30
CA ASN A 32 2.32 -22.60 13.52
C ASN A 32 1.00 -22.89 14.25
N HIS A 33 0.50 -24.12 14.17
CA HIS A 33 -0.77 -24.53 14.76
C HIS A 33 -0.85 -24.33 16.29
N TRP A 34 0.24 -24.59 17.03
CA TRP A 34 0.29 -24.25 18.47
C TRP A 34 0.26 -22.74 18.72
N TRP A 35 1.07 -22.00 17.97
CA TRP A 35 1.22 -20.56 18.15
C TRP A 35 -0.08 -19.80 17.84
N LEU A 36 -0.80 -20.21 16.79
CA LEU A 36 -2.11 -19.66 16.45
C LEU A 36 -3.13 -19.83 17.58
N ARG A 37 -3.10 -20.99 18.29
CA ARG A 37 -3.95 -21.20 19.48
C ARG A 37 -3.60 -20.24 20.60
N GLN A 38 -2.30 -20.04 20.89
CA GLN A 38 -1.86 -19.11 21.93
C GLN A 38 -2.19 -17.65 21.58
N ALA A 39 -2.09 -17.29 20.30
CA ALA A 39 -2.47 -15.97 19.81
C ALA A 39 -3.99 -15.74 19.78
N GLY A 40 -4.81 -16.73 20.14
CA GLY A 40 -6.28 -16.63 20.08
C GLY A 40 -6.84 -16.54 18.65
N VAL A 41 -6.03 -16.88 17.65
CA VAL A 41 -6.39 -16.88 16.23
C VAL A 41 -6.87 -18.29 15.87
N GLY A 42 -8.18 -18.53 15.95
CA GLY A 42 -8.79 -19.82 15.63
C GLY A 42 -8.55 -20.23 14.17
N SER A 43 -8.33 -21.53 13.93
CA SER A 43 -8.06 -22.11 12.61
C SER A 43 -9.18 -21.90 11.58
N ALA A 44 -10.41 -21.61 12.03
CA ALA A 44 -11.57 -21.47 11.16
C ALA A 44 -11.68 -20.10 10.48
N HIS A 45 -11.17 -19.01 11.07
CA HIS A 45 -11.25 -17.68 10.45
C HIS A 45 -10.12 -16.76 10.91
N LEU A 46 -8.99 -16.79 10.21
CA LEU A 46 -7.85 -15.88 10.44
C LEU A 46 -8.22 -14.39 10.32
N GLN A 47 -9.31 -14.06 9.61
CA GLN A 47 -9.78 -12.69 9.38
C GLN A 47 -10.90 -12.23 10.32
N ALA A 48 -11.60 -13.13 11.02
CA ALA A 48 -12.82 -12.75 11.75
C ALA A 48 -12.57 -12.11 13.13
N ARG A 49 -11.32 -11.95 13.54
CA ARG A 49 -10.96 -11.42 14.87
C ARG A 49 -10.04 -10.20 14.85
N ILE A 50 -9.59 -9.76 13.68
CA ILE A 50 -8.81 -8.52 13.58
C ILE A 50 -9.82 -7.40 13.41
N ASP A 51 -9.93 -6.55 14.42
CA ASP A 51 -10.62 -5.26 14.28
C ASP A 51 -9.93 -4.50 13.14
N PRO A 52 -10.61 -4.20 12.02
CA PRO A 52 -10.01 -3.49 10.91
C PRO A 52 -9.43 -2.12 11.33
N ALA A 53 -9.92 -1.54 12.44
CA ALA A 53 -9.38 -0.32 13.00
C ALA A 53 -7.99 -0.49 13.66
N GLN A 54 -7.60 -1.71 14.02
CA GLN A 54 -6.30 -2.02 14.62
C GLN A 54 -5.26 -2.50 13.59
N GLN A 55 -5.69 -2.75 12.34
CA GLN A 55 -4.80 -3.15 11.26
C GLN A 55 -4.17 -1.92 10.59
N ARG A 56 -2.84 -1.93 10.48
CA ARG A 56 -2.08 -0.89 9.78
C ARG A 56 -2.23 -1.01 8.25
N PRO A 57 -1.92 0.04 7.48
CA PRO A 57 -2.07 0.04 6.01
C PRO A 57 -1.30 -1.05 5.26
N ASP A 58 -0.21 -1.55 5.82
CA ASP A 58 0.61 -2.66 5.29
C ASP A 58 0.09 -4.06 5.68
N GLY A 59 -0.92 -4.12 6.55
CA GLY A 59 -1.49 -5.36 7.07
C GLY A 59 -0.93 -5.76 8.44
N ASP A 60 -0.03 -4.98 9.04
CA ASP A 60 0.50 -5.28 10.35
C ASP A 60 -0.54 -5.07 11.45
N THR A 61 -0.46 -5.86 12.51
CA THR A 61 -1.32 -5.74 13.69
C THR A 61 -0.48 -5.96 14.93
N GLU A 62 -0.78 -5.21 15.98
CA GLU A 62 -0.10 -5.36 17.26
C GLU A 62 -0.61 -6.62 17.97
N MET A 63 0.30 -7.55 18.27
CA MET A 63 -0.06 -8.83 18.86
C MET A 63 0.20 -8.84 20.37
N ARG A 64 -0.83 -9.14 21.15
CA ARG A 64 -0.74 -9.29 22.61
C ARG A 64 -0.28 -10.70 23.00
N ILE A 65 0.96 -11.04 22.61
CA ILE A 65 1.60 -12.32 22.93
C ILE A 65 2.93 -12.07 23.66
N SER A 66 3.32 -12.97 24.56
CA SER A 66 4.59 -12.85 25.28
C SER A 66 5.80 -12.92 24.31
N LYS A 67 6.90 -12.23 24.61
CA LYS A 67 8.14 -12.33 23.82
C LYS A 67 8.64 -13.77 23.70
N HIS A 68 8.52 -14.54 24.79
CA HIS A 68 8.89 -15.94 24.83
C HIS A 68 8.07 -16.79 23.85
N ASP A 69 6.76 -16.55 23.76
CA ASP A 69 5.92 -17.30 22.82
C ASP A 69 6.06 -16.80 21.37
N LEU A 70 6.40 -15.52 21.17
CA LEU A 70 6.73 -14.99 19.85
C LEU A 70 7.95 -15.70 19.23
N GLN A 71 8.96 -16.03 20.03
CA GLN A 71 10.16 -16.76 19.58
C GLN A 71 9.86 -18.19 19.10
N LYS A 72 8.70 -18.75 19.45
CA LYS A 72 8.27 -20.08 19.00
C LYS A 72 7.60 -20.05 17.63
N PHE A 73 7.38 -18.87 17.04
CA PHE A 73 6.87 -18.73 15.69
C PHE A 73 7.90 -19.22 14.66
N ARG A 74 7.47 -20.09 13.76
CA ARG A 74 8.28 -20.65 12.68
C ARG A 74 8.00 -19.91 11.38
N VAL A 75 9.06 -19.34 10.81
CA VAL A 75 9.01 -18.75 9.47
C VAL A 75 9.47 -19.82 8.47
N PRO A 76 8.62 -20.24 7.52
CA PRO A 76 8.97 -21.24 6.53
C PRO A 76 10.15 -20.80 5.66
N ALA A 77 11.03 -21.75 5.30
CA ALA A 77 12.17 -21.50 4.42
C ALA A 77 11.75 -21.28 2.95
N CYS A 78 12.66 -20.80 2.11
CA CYS A 78 12.41 -20.74 0.67
C CYS A 78 12.27 -22.16 0.07
N GLU A 79 11.19 -22.42 -0.68
CA GLU A 79 10.98 -23.71 -1.36
C GLU A 79 11.95 -23.97 -2.52
N VAL A 80 12.62 -22.93 -3.02
CA VAL A 80 13.56 -23.05 -4.15
C VAL A 80 14.99 -23.31 -3.66
N CYS A 81 15.48 -22.56 -2.67
CA CYS A 81 16.88 -22.69 -2.22
C CYS A 81 17.04 -23.23 -0.80
N GLY A 82 15.97 -23.41 -0.02
CA GLY A 82 16.02 -23.93 1.35
C GLY A 82 16.65 -23.02 2.41
N VAL A 83 17.46 -22.03 2.03
CA VAL A 83 18.27 -21.22 2.97
C VAL A 83 17.86 -19.75 3.04
N GLY A 84 17.19 -19.24 2.01
CA GLY A 84 16.98 -17.80 1.88
C GLY A 84 15.81 -17.29 2.72
N ILE A 85 16.00 -16.11 3.33
CA ILE A 85 14.96 -15.38 4.06
C ILE A 85 13.87 -14.94 3.08
N LEU A 86 12.62 -15.20 3.44
CA LEU A 86 11.45 -14.75 2.70
C LEU A 86 10.99 -13.39 3.21
N LYS A 87 10.88 -12.41 2.30
CA LYS A 87 10.42 -11.05 2.60
C LYS A 87 9.21 -10.73 1.73
N PRO A 88 8.13 -10.11 2.25
CA PRO A 88 7.11 -9.53 1.39
C PRO A 88 7.76 -8.63 0.33
N SER A 89 7.22 -8.65 -0.89
CA SER A 89 7.76 -7.90 -2.03
C SER A 89 7.38 -6.41 -1.97
N VAL A 90 7.60 -5.81 -0.80
CA VAL A 90 7.39 -4.40 -0.49
C VAL A 90 8.74 -3.71 -0.24
N THR A 91 8.81 -2.41 -0.43
CA THR A 91 9.96 -1.57 -0.06
C THR A 91 9.72 -1.06 1.37
N PHE A 92 10.54 -1.49 2.33
CA PHE A 92 10.47 -0.98 3.70
C PHE A 92 11.13 0.39 3.84
N PHE A 93 10.93 1.06 4.97
CA PHE A 93 11.72 2.23 5.32
C PHE A 93 13.21 1.86 5.38
N GLY A 94 14.05 2.64 4.71
CA GLY A 94 15.48 2.35 4.54
C GLY A 94 15.82 1.47 3.33
N ASP A 95 14.84 0.77 2.73
CA ASP A 95 15.06 0.04 1.48
C ASP A 95 15.12 1.01 0.28
N ILE A 96 15.82 0.56 -0.77
CA ILE A 96 15.86 1.25 -2.06
C ILE A 96 14.73 0.70 -2.94
N VAL A 97 13.98 1.60 -3.60
CA VAL A 97 13.01 1.21 -4.64
C VAL A 97 13.78 0.55 -5.80
N PRO A 98 13.36 -0.63 -6.29
CA PRO A 98 14.04 -1.30 -7.41
C PRO A 98 14.27 -0.36 -8.59
N GLU A 99 15.50 -0.34 -9.10
CA GLU A 99 15.98 0.65 -10.07
C GLU A 99 15.07 0.77 -11.29
N GLU A 100 14.75 -0.35 -11.93
CA GLU A 100 13.88 -0.39 -13.10
C GLU A 100 12.49 0.19 -12.83
N ARG A 101 11.97 0.01 -11.61
CA ARG A 101 10.70 0.58 -11.21
C ARG A 101 10.80 2.09 -10.99
N ALA A 102 11.87 2.54 -10.32
CA ALA A 102 12.14 3.96 -10.10
C ALA A 102 12.33 4.69 -11.44
N ARG A 103 13.08 4.09 -12.38
CA ARG A 103 13.29 4.60 -13.74
C ARG A 103 11.96 4.80 -14.47
N ARG A 104 11.15 3.74 -14.58
CA ARG A 104 9.85 3.81 -15.25
C ARG A 104 8.90 4.81 -14.59
N ALA A 105 8.90 4.92 -13.26
CA ALA A 105 8.07 5.88 -12.54
C ALA A 105 8.46 7.32 -12.88
N LYS A 106 9.77 7.57 -12.90
CA LYS A 106 10.32 8.88 -13.25
C LYS A 106 10.01 9.24 -14.70
N GLU A 107 10.21 8.32 -15.64
CA GLU A 107 9.87 8.53 -17.07
C GLU A 107 8.40 8.91 -17.25
N ALA A 108 7.49 8.18 -16.62
CA ALA A 108 6.06 8.50 -16.67
C ALA A 108 5.72 9.86 -16.06
N ALA A 109 6.45 10.28 -15.02
CA ALA A 109 6.27 11.60 -14.40
C ALA A 109 6.80 12.73 -15.29
N LEU A 110 7.91 12.53 -16.00
CA LEU A 110 8.50 13.52 -16.90
C LEU A 110 7.71 13.71 -18.20
N SER A 111 6.97 12.69 -18.63
CA SER A 111 6.28 12.68 -19.93
C SER A 111 4.78 12.97 -19.86
N THR A 112 4.27 13.51 -18.74
CA THR A 112 2.84 13.79 -18.57
C THR A 112 2.56 15.28 -18.63
N ASP A 113 1.40 15.65 -19.18
CA ASP A 113 0.89 17.03 -19.12
C ASP A 113 0.13 17.31 -17.81
N LEU A 114 -0.32 16.25 -17.13
CA LEU A 114 -1.10 16.31 -15.89
C LEU A 114 -0.66 15.22 -14.91
N PHE A 115 -0.32 15.62 -13.69
CA PHE A 115 0.01 14.71 -12.59
C PHE A 115 -1.01 14.87 -11.46
N ILE A 116 -1.76 13.81 -11.15
CA ILE A 116 -2.79 13.85 -10.11
C ILE A 116 -2.35 13.04 -8.89
N VAL A 117 -2.20 13.70 -7.74
CA VAL A 117 -2.02 13.07 -6.43
C VAL A 117 -3.39 12.82 -5.82
N VAL A 118 -3.68 11.57 -5.44
CA VAL A 118 -4.98 11.18 -4.87
C VAL A 118 -4.77 10.48 -3.53
N GLY A 119 -5.35 11.02 -2.46
CA GLY A 119 -5.38 10.36 -1.14
C GLY A 119 -3.99 10.07 -0.55
N SER A 120 -3.01 10.93 -0.84
CA SER A 120 -1.65 10.78 -0.34
C SER A 120 -1.15 12.11 0.19
N THR A 121 -0.51 12.07 1.36
CA THR A 121 0.27 13.20 1.88
C THR A 121 1.56 13.41 1.10
N VAL A 122 1.95 12.46 0.23
CA VAL A 122 3.22 12.44 -0.52
C VAL A 122 4.44 12.74 0.36
N SER A 123 4.40 12.34 1.63
CA SER A 123 5.50 12.59 2.58
C SER A 123 6.77 11.79 2.26
N THR A 124 6.63 10.59 1.69
CA THR A 124 7.77 9.75 1.33
C THR A 124 8.52 10.34 0.14
N TYR A 125 9.84 10.52 0.28
CA TYR A 125 10.64 11.19 -0.76
C TYR A 125 10.61 10.46 -2.11
N SER A 126 10.49 9.12 -2.10
CA SER A 126 10.40 8.31 -3.32
C SER A 126 9.15 8.62 -4.15
N ALA A 127 8.03 8.98 -3.53
CA ALA A 127 6.85 9.45 -4.24
C ALA A 127 6.92 10.96 -4.53
N PHE A 128 7.34 11.76 -3.55
CA PHE A 128 7.42 13.22 -3.68
C PHE A 128 8.27 13.69 -4.88
N ARG A 129 9.44 13.08 -5.08
CA ARG A 129 10.33 13.40 -6.20
C ARG A 129 9.69 13.21 -7.59
N LEU A 130 8.67 12.36 -7.71
CA LEU A 130 7.91 12.20 -8.96
C LEU A 130 7.01 13.41 -9.21
N VAL A 131 6.36 13.93 -8.16
CA VAL A 131 5.56 15.15 -8.25
C VAL A 131 6.42 16.35 -8.66
N VAL A 132 7.59 16.49 -8.03
CA VAL A 132 8.57 17.52 -8.38
C VAL A 132 9.01 17.38 -9.83
N SER A 133 9.39 16.17 -10.26
CA SER A 133 9.83 15.91 -11.64
C SER A 133 8.76 16.29 -12.66
N ALA A 134 7.49 16.01 -12.36
CA ALA A 134 6.37 16.36 -13.24
C ALA A 134 6.18 17.88 -13.33
N ALA A 135 6.17 18.58 -12.19
CA ALA A 135 6.04 20.03 -12.15
C ALA A 135 7.19 20.74 -12.89
N GLU A 136 8.43 20.30 -12.68
CA GLU A 136 9.62 20.83 -13.37
C GLU A 136 9.60 20.57 -14.88
N SER A 137 8.92 19.51 -15.32
CA SER A 137 8.73 19.19 -16.74
C SER A 137 7.55 19.95 -17.37
N GLY A 138 6.90 20.84 -16.62
CA GLY A 138 5.78 21.65 -17.10
C GLY A 138 4.41 21.01 -16.94
N ALA A 139 4.30 19.85 -16.28
CA ALA A 139 3.01 19.22 -16.00
C ALA A 139 2.19 20.07 -15.03
N ALA A 140 0.88 20.16 -15.26
CA ALA A 140 -0.03 20.64 -14.23
C ALA A 140 -0.10 19.61 -13.10
N VAL A 141 0.08 20.05 -11.84
CA VAL A 141 -0.07 19.19 -10.67
C VAL A 141 -1.42 19.46 -10.01
N LEU A 142 -2.23 18.41 -9.84
CA LEU A 142 -3.49 18.43 -9.11
C LEU A 142 -3.39 17.53 -7.87
N VAL A 143 -3.75 18.05 -6.71
CA VAL A 143 -3.77 17.32 -5.44
C VAL A 143 -5.21 17.18 -4.96
N LEU A 144 -5.69 15.95 -4.86
CA LEU A 144 -6.98 15.59 -4.29
C LEU A 144 -6.75 14.84 -2.98
N SER A 145 -6.91 15.53 -1.86
CA SER A 145 -6.66 15.01 -0.50
C SER A 145 -7.49 15.80 0.51
N ASP A 146 -7.95 15.19 1.59
CA ASP A 146 -8.72 15.86 2.65
C ASP A 146 -7.82 16.52 3.71
N GLY A 147 -6.51 16.36 3.62
CA GLY A 147 -5.51 16.99 4.49
C GLY A 147 -4.33 17.61 3.74
N ASP A 148 -3.34 18.07 4.49
CA ASP A 148 -2.11 18.67 3.96
C ASP A 148 -1.20 17.64 3.29
N THR A 149 -0.49 18.09 2.27
CA THR A 149 0.54 17.29 1.63
C THR A 149 1.90 17.95 1.75
N ARG A 150 2.93 17.20 1.38
CA ARG A 150 4.28 17.72 1.29
C ARG A 150 4.43 18.82 0.23
N CYS A 151 3.54 18.88 -0.76
CA CYS A 151 3.63 19.85 -1.85
C CYS A 151 3.54 21.29 -1.35
N GLU A 152 2.63 21.57 -0.40
CA GLU A 152 2.45 22.87 0.24
C GLU A 152 3.69 23.27 1.04
N ARG A 153 4.21 22.33 1.86
CA ARG A 153 5.37 22.59 2.73
C ARG A 153 6.64 22.89 1.93
N ASP A 154 6.85 22.15 0.85
CA ASP A 154 8.07 22.24 0.05
C ASP A 154 7.87 23.16 -1.19
N GLY A 155 6.75 23.88 -1.28
CA GLY A 155 6.52 24.94 -2.28
C GLY A 155 6.38 24.48 -3.73
N VAL A 156 5.92 23.24 -3.97
CA VAL A 156 5.72 22.72 -5.34
C VAL A 156 4.49 23.41 -5.96
N PRO A 157 4.55 23.98 -7.18
CA PRO A 157 3.36 24.55 -7.83
C PRO A 157 2.29 23.48 -8.07
N HIS A 158 1.08 23.70 -7.55
CA HIS A 158 -0.04 22.77 -7.69
C HIS A 158 -1.40 23.44 -7.49
N PHE A 159 -2.45 22.79 -7.98
CA PHE A 159 -3.83 23.05 -7.57
C PHE A 159 -4.24 22.01 -6.53
N LYS A 160 -4.85 22.45 -5.42
CA LYS A 160 -5.37 21.55 -4.38
C LYS A 160 -6.90 21.61 -4.34
N MET A 161 -7.51 20.43 -4.36
CA MET A 161 -8.92 20.23 -4.02
C MET A 161 -8.99 19.50 -2.68
N GLN A 162 -9.28 20.26 -1.62
CA GLN A 162 -9.34 19.70 -0.28
C GLN A 162 -10.69 19.06 0.00
N THR A 163 -10.79 17.75 -0.27
CA THR A 163 -12.03 16.99 -0.12
C THR A 163 -11.75 15.49 -0.13
N ARG A 164 -12.74 14.69 0.25
CA ARG A 164 -12.63 13.24 0.24
C ARG A 164 -12.62 12.76 -1.21
N CYS A 165 -11.61 11.99 -1.58
CA CYS A 165 -11.47 11.44 -2.93
C CYS A 165 -12.71 10.65 -3.37
N ALA A 166 -13.32 9.92 -2.43
CA ALA A 166 -14.52 9.12 -2.65
C ALA A 166 -15.76 9.94 -3.04
N ASP A 167 -15.82 11.23 -2.68
CA ASP A 167 -16.95 12.09 -2.98
C ASP A 167 -16.84 12.69 -4.40
N VAL A 168 -15.62 12.85 -4.92
CA VAL A 168 -15.34 13.51 -6.20
C VAL A 168 -15.07 12.53 -7.33
N LEU A 169 -14.21 11.53 -7.13
CA LEU A 169 -13.75 10.68 -8.23
C LEU A 169 -14.89 9.94 -8.95
N PRO A 170 -15.89 9.34 -8.27
CA PRO A 170 -17.01 8.70 -8.97
C PRO A 170 -17.80 9.68 -9.84
N ARG A 171 -17.97 10.92 -9.37
CA ARG A 171 -18.69 11.98 -10.11
C ARG A 171 -17.89 12.44 -11.32
N LEU A 172 -16.58 12.65 -11.15
CA LEU A 172 -15.66 13.01 -12.22
C LEU A 172 -15.66 11.95 -13.33
N VAL A 173 -15.51 10.68 -12.95
CA VAL A 173 -15.54 9.56 -13.90
C VAL A 173 -16.88 9.51 -14.64
N ALA A 174 -18.01 9.65 -13.94
CA ALA A 174 -19.33 9.67 -14.58
C ALA A 174 -19.50 10.85 -15.55
N ASP A 175 -18.96 12.02 -15.23
CA ASP A 175 -19.03 13.19 -16.11
C ASP A 175 -18.15 13.03 -17.35
N LEU A 176 -16.91 12.57 -17.18
CA LEU A 176 -16.00 12.27 -18.29
C LEU A 176 -16.58 11.19 -19.22
N ALA A 177 -17.21 10.15 -18.67
CA ALA A 177 -17.90 9.12 -19.44
C ALA A 177 -18.98 9.70 -20.36
N ARG A 178 -19.83 10.58 -19.80
CA ARG A 178 -20.88 11.28 -20.56
C ARG A 178 -20.29 12.14 -21.68
N ARG A 179 -19.23 12.89 -21.41
CA ARG A 179 -18.62 13.81 -22.39
C ARG A 179 -17.85 13.09 -23.49
N SER A 180 -17.22 11.96 -23.18
CA SER A 180 -16.41 11.18 -24.12
C SER A 180 -17.19 10.16 -24.95
N GLY A 181 -18.50 9.97 -24.67
CA GLY A 181 -19.30 8.90 -25.28
C GLY A 181 -18.88 7.48 -24.86
N HIS A 182 -17.94 7.35 -23.92
CA HIS A 182 -17.40 6.08 -23.46
C HIS A 182 -18.25 5.52 -22.31
N ARG A 183 -18.71 4.26 -22.43
CA ARG A 183 -19.40 3.60 -21.31
C ARG A 183 -18.39 3.18 -20.26
N VAL A 184 -18.45 3.79 -19.07
CA VAL A 184 -17.65 3.33 -17.93
C VAL A 184 -18.25 2.02 -17.39
N PRO A 185 -17.46 0.94 -17.25
CA PRO A 185 -17.90 -0.25 -16.53
C PRO A 185 -18.17 0.14 -15.08
N VAL A 186 -19.39 -0.10 -14.59
CA VAL A 186 -19.73 0.11 -13.18
C VAL A 186 -18.87 -0.84 -12.35
N ALA A 187 -17.95 -0.31 -11.55
CA ALA A 187 -17.21 -1.10 -10.58
C ALA A 187 -18.21 -1.76 -9.62
N ARG A 188 -18.15 -3.09 -9.47
CA ARG A 188 -18.92 -3.81 -8.45
C ARG A 188 -18.67 -3.14 -7.09
N SER A 189 -19.75 -2.82 -6.38
CA SER A 189 -19.70 -2.12 -5.10
C SER A 189 -18.65 -2.74 -4.18
N MET A 190 -17.62 -1.96 -3.81
CA MET A 190 -16.72 -2.34 -2.72
C MET A 190 -17.51 -2.28 -1.41
N PRO A 191 -17.28 -3.20 -0.47
CA PRO A 191 -17.91 -3.14 0.85
C PRO A 191 -17.55 -1.80 1.53
N HIS A 192 -18.56 -1.20 2.15
CA HIS A 192 -18.46 0.06 2.88
C HIS A 192 -17.35 -0.02 3.93
N VAL A 193 -16.28 0.78 3.79
CA VAL A 193 -15.23 0.92 4.81
C VAL A 193 -15.77 1.86 5.92
N PRO A 194 -15.84 1.45 7.20
CA PRO A 194 -16.40 2.26 8.27
C PRO A 194 -15.64 3.58 8.55
N ARG A 195 -16.38 4.57 9.07
CA ARG A 195 -16.02 5.99 9.28
C ARG A 195 -15.09 6.28 10.48
N LYS A 196 -13.99 5.57 10.71
CA LYS A 196 -13.09 5.93 11.83
C LYS A 196 -11.62 5.91 11.44
N TRP A 197 -11.22 6.94 10.69
CA TRP A 197 -9.85 7.44 10.65
C TRP A 197 -9.91 8.92 11.06
N THR A 198 -10.15 9.16 12.35
CA THR A 198 -9.94 10.49 12.95
C THR A 198 -8.64 10.43 13.71
N ALA A 199 -7.69 11.25 13.30
CA ALA A 199 -6.42 11.46 13.98
C ALA A 199 -6.68 12.24 15.28
N GLU A 200 -7.10 11.53 16.33
CA GLU A 200 -7.18 12.07 17.69
C GLU A 200 -6.76 10.97 18.66
N THR A 201 -5.44 10.90 18.94
CA THR A 201 -4.83 10.50 20.22
C THR A 201 -3.30 10.63 20.10
N ALA A 202 -2.82 11.86 20.20
CA ALA A 202 -1.46 12.14 20.67
C ALA A 202 -1.58 13.30 21.66
N GLY A 203 -1.81 12.94 22.92
CA GLY A 203 -1.67 13.76 24.10
C GLY A 203 -0.78 13.01 25.08
#